data_AF-A0A1X1QT70-F1
#
_entry.id   AF-A0A1X1QT70-F1
#
_cell.length_a   1.000
_cell.length_b   1.000
_cell.length_c   1.000
_cell.angle_alpha   90.00
_cell.angle_beta   90.00
_cell.angle_gamma   90.00
#
_symmetry.space_group_name_H-M   'P 1'
#
loop_
_entity.id
_entity.type
_entity.pdbx_description
1 polymer ?
#
loop_
_entity_poly.entity_id
_entity_poly.type
_entity_poly.pdbx_seq_one_letter_code
_entity_poly.pdbx_strand_id
1 'polypeptide(L)'
;MSEDKKIIGDLGKVIGVLVLIAVVISVIAMSLVSDDDAARAAWEEKQVLNRIKPLGELATTTEEAQKASPVLAEPEPIVAEPMTAKQVYNTACMACHTTGAAGAPKIGDIAEWEFRIAQGNDVLFEHATKGFKGMPPRGGSSQLTDEDVQAAISFMVNNSQ
;
A
#
# COMPACT_ATOMS: atom_id res chain seq x y z
N MET A 1 28.21 68.52 12.49
CA MET A 1 26.87 68.79 13.07
C MET A 1 25.80 69.17 12.04
N SER A 2 26.09 70.01 11.03
CA SER A 2 25.08 70.33 9.99
C SER A 2 24.94 69.24 8.92
N GLU A 3 26.03 68.57 8.54
CA GLU A 3 25.99 67.49 7.56
C GLU A 3 25.38 66.21 8.12
N ASP A 4 25.65 65.89 9.39
CA ASP A 4 25.08 64.71 10.08
C ASP A 4 23.54 64.76 10.14
N LYS A 5 22.97 65.95 10.41
CA LYS A 5 21.51 66.15 10.42
C LYS A 5 20.89 65.96 9.03
N LYS A 6 21.62 66.33 7.98
CA LYS A 6 21.19 66.16 6.59
C LYS A 6 21.21 64.67 6.20
N ILE A 7 22.27 63.95 6.57
CA ILE A 7 22.40 62.51 6.32
C ILE A 7 21.32 61.71 7.08
N ILE A 8 21.08 62.02 8.35
CA ILE A 8 20.02 61.36 9.14
C ILE A 8 18.63 61.66 8.55
N GLY A 9 18.40 62.89 8.09
CA GLY A 9 17.15 63.26 7.42
C GLY A 9 16.94 62.54 6.10
N ASP A 10 17.98 62.40 5.28
CA ASP A 10 17.89 61.72 3.98
C ASP A 10 17.79 60.19 4.16
N LEU A 11 18.50 59.61 5.13
CA LEU A 11 18.35 58.20 5.51
C LEU A 11 16.93 57.88 6.01
N GLY A 12 16.35 58.77 6.82
CA GLY A 12 14.96 58.63 7.29
C GLY A 12 13.95 58.64 6.15
N LYS A 13 14.15 59.49 5.12
CA LYS A 13 13.30 59.51 3.92
C LYS A 13 13.44 58.21 3.12
N VAL A 14 14.65 57.72 2.92
CA VAL A 14 14.91 56.48 2.18
C VAL A 14 14.27 55.28 2.89
N ILE A 15 14.44 55.17 4.22
CA ILE A 15 13.82 54.11 5.01
C ILE A 15 12.29 54.22 4.95
N GLY A 16 11.74 55.43 5.08
CA GLY A 16 10.30 55.66 4.99
C GLY A 16 9.71 55.22 3.63
N VAL A 17 10.41 55.54 2.53
CA VAL A 17 10.01 55.11 1.18
C VAL A 17 10.10 53.60 1.02
N LEU A 18 11.17 52.96 1.51
CA LEU A 18 11.34 51.51 1.44
C LEU A 18 10.26 50.76 2.24
N VAL A 19 9.91 51.25 3.43
CA VAL A 19 8.82 50.68 4.24
C VAL A 19 7.48 50.82 3.52
N LEU A 20 7.20 51.98 2.92
CA LEU A 20 5.97 52.19 2.15
C LEU A 20 5.90 51.20 0.97
N ILE A 21 6.99 51.04 0.22
CA ILE A 21 7.07 50.09 -0.89
C ILE A 21 6.85 48.66 -0.39
N ALA A 22 7.47 48.27 0.72
CA ALA A 22 7.28 46.94 1.30
C ALA A 22 5.82 46.69 1.74
N VAL A 23 5.16 47.69 2.31
CA VAL A 23 3.74 47.61 2.69
C VAL A 23 2.86 47.49 1.45
N VAL A 24 3.11 48.28 0.40
CA VAL A 24 2.35 48.21 -0.86
C VAL A 24 2.52 46.84 -1.53
N ILE A 25 3.76 46.33 -1.59
CA ILE A 25 4.03 44.99 -2.13
C ILE A 25 3.31 43.92 -1.30
N SER A 26 3.31 44.04 0.02
CA SER A 26 2.63 43.09 0.92
C SER A 26 1.11 43.11 0.72
N VAL A 27 0.51 44.29 0.56
CA VAL A 27 -0.94 44.44 0.29
C VAL A 27 -1.30 43.86 -1.08
N ILE A 28 -0.50 44.12 -2.12
CA ILE A 28 -0.71 43.56 -3.46
C ILE A 28 -0.57 42.03 -3.42
N ALA A 29 0.44 41.49 -2.73
CA ALA A 29 0.64 40.06 -2.58
C ALA A 29 -0.55 39.39 -1.86
N MET A 30 -1.09 40.03 -0.81
CA MET A 30 -2.29 39.55 -0.13
C MET A 30 -3.50 39.52 -1.07
N SER A 31 -3.71 40.56 -1.90
CA SER A 31 -4.80 40.61 -2.88
C SER A 31 -4.69 39.53 -3.97
N LEU A 32 -3.47 39.13 -4.35
CA LEU A 32 -3.25 38.10 -5.38
C LEU A 32 -3.43 36.67 -4.85
N VAL A 33 -3.30 36.45 -3.54
CA VAL A 33 -3.43 35.11 -2.92
C VAL A 33 -4.88 34.82 -2.49
N SER A 34 -5.66 35.84 -2.15
CA SER A 34 -7.02 35.70 -1.59
C SER A 34 -8.10 35.20 -2.56
N ASP A 35 -7.86 35.18 -3.87
CA ASP A 35 -8.86 34.75 -4.86
C ASP A 35 -8.93 33.22 -5.08
N ASP A 36 -7.98 32.45 -4.53
CA ASP A 36 -7.84 31.02 -4.86
C ASP A 36 -8.15 30.05 -3.70
N ASP A 37 -8.36 30.54 -2.47
CA ASP A 37 -8.67 29.66 -1.33
C ASP A 37 -10.07 29.04 -1.44
N ALA A 38 -11.06 29.83 -1.87
CA ALA A 38 -12.42 29.34 -2.10
C ALA A 38 -12.51 28.43 -3.33
N ALA A 39 -11.74 28.73 -4.38
CA ALA A 39 -11.67 27.88 -5.56
C ALA A 39 -11.01 26.54 -5.22
N ARG A 40 -9.85 26.55 -4.54
CA ARG A 40 -9.18 25.32 -4.08
C ARG A 40 -10.04 24.50 -3.14
N ALA A 41 -10.71 25.12 -2.16
CA ALA A 41 -11.62 24.40 -1.26
C ALA A 41 -12.77 23.74 -2.02
N ALA A 42 -13.38 24.45 -2.98
CA ALA A 42 -14.45 23.92 -3.82
C ALA A 42 -13.98 22.83 -4.81
N TRP A 43 -12.73 22.90 -5.28
CA TRP A 43 -12.11 21.87 -6.11
C TRP A 43 -11.72 20.64 -5.28
N GLU A 44 -11.15 20.81 -4.08
CA GLU A 44 -10.78 19.72 -3.16
C GLU A 44 -12.01 18.93 -2.71
N GLU A 45 -13.10 19.61 -2.32
CA GLU A 45 -14.35 18.94 -1.93
C GLU A 45 -14.93 18.10 -3.07
N LYS A 46 -14.98 18.64 -4.30
CA LYS A 46 -15.43 17.89 -5.48
C LYS A 46 -14.56 16.67 -5.78
N GLN A 47 -13.24 16.79 -5.63
CA GLN A 47 -12.31 15.69 -5.87
C GLN A 47 -12.41 14.59 -4.81
N VAL A 48 -12.65 14.97 -3.55
CA VAL A 48 -12.90 14.01 -2.46
C VAL A 48 -14.23 13.28 -2.69
N LEU A 49 -15.30 14.01 -3.03
CA LEU A 49 -16.62 13.43 -3.30
C LEU A 49 -16.60 12.43 -4.46
N ASN A 50 -15.85 12.72 -5.52
CA ASN A 50 -15.70 11.80 -6.66
C ASN A 50 -15.00 10.49 -6.28
N ARG A 51 -14.11 10.51 -5.27
CA ARG A 51 -13.37 9.31 -4.82
C ARG A 51 -14.17 8.44 -3.85
N ILE A 52 -15.11 9.02 -3.11
CA ILE A 52 -15.97 8.29 -2.16
C ILE A 52 -17.35 7.95 -2.73
N LYS A 53 -17.64 8.32 -3.98
CA LYS A 53 -18.89 7.94 -4.63
C LYS A 53 -18.98 6.41 -4.67
N PRO A 54 -20.09 5.81 -4.18
CA PRO A 54 -20.22 4.37 -4.21
C PRO A 54 -20.20 3.86 -5.65
N LEU A 55 -19.46 2.78 -5.87
CA LEU A 55 -19.32 2.15 -7.19
C LEU A 55 -20.58 1.37 -7.63
N GLY A 56 -21.57 1.27 -6.74
CA GLY A 56 -22.87 0.63 -6.99
C GLY A 56 -23.87 0.96 -5.88
N GLU A 57 -25.15 0.74 -6.15
CA GLU A 57 -26.22 0.86 -5.16
C GLU A 57 -26.50 -0.51 -4.54
N LEU A 58 -26.73 -0.55 -3.23
CA LEU A 58 -27.13 -1.78 -2.55
C LEU A 58 -28.60 -2.03 -2.86
N ALA A 59 -28.90 -3.14 -3.54
CA ALA A 59 -30.27 -3.63 -3.63
C ALA A 59 -30.74 -3.99 -2.21
N THR A 60 -31.74 -3.28 -1.71
CA THR A 60 -32.30 -3.52 -0.37
C THR A 60 -33.54 -4.42 -0.42
N THR A 61 -34.02 -4.69 -1.63
CA THR A 61 -35.13 -5.59 -1.90
C THR A 61 -34.72 -6.67 -2.90
N THR A 62 -35.40 -7.81 -2.81
CA THR A 62 -35.18 -8.94 -3.72
C THR A 62 -35.50 -8.58 -5.17
N GLU A 63 -36.50 -7.73 -5.40
CA GLU A 63 -36.88 -7.28 -6.74
C GLU A 63 -35.83 -6.36 -7.37
N GLU A 64 -35.22 -5.45 -6.59
CA GLU A 64 -34.11 -4.61 -7.04
C GLU A 64 -32.87 -5.46 -7.36
N ALA A 65 -32.58 -6.47 -6.54
CA ALA A 65 -31.46 -7.38 -6.74
C ALA A 65 -31.64 -8.21 -8.02
N GLN A 66 -32.85 -8.70 -8.28
CA GLN A 66 -33.21 -9.46 -9.48
C GLN A 66 -33.21 -8.60 -10.75
N LYS A 67 -33.56 -7.31 -10.65
CA LYS A 67 -33.51 -6.37 -11.78
C LYS A 67 -32.07 -5.94 -12.12
N ALA A 68 -31.22 -5.79 -11.10
CA ALA A 68 -29.80 -5.43 -11.27
C ALA A 68 -28.93 -6.61 -11.72
N SER A 69 -29.35 -7.85 -11.45
CA SER A 69 -28.73 -9.07 -11.95
C SER A 69 -29.80 -9.99 -12.53
N PRO A 70 -30.05 -9.97 -13.85
CA PRO A 70 -30.91 -10.96 -14.48
C PRO A 70 -30.27 -12.34 -14.27
N VAL A 71 -30.81 -13.08 -13.29
CA VAL A 71 -30.51 -14.48 -12.91
C VAL A 71 -29.26 -15.02 -13.60
N LEU A 72 -28.09 -14.76 -13.02
CA LEU A 72 -26.94 -15.62 -13.30
C LEU A 72 -27.33 -17.00 -12.80
N ALA A 73 -27.16 -18.01 -13.66
CA ALA A 73 -27.22 -19.41 -13.27
C ALA A 73 -26.45 -19.63 -11.96
N GLU A 74 -26.85 -20.64 -11.18
CA GLU A 74 -26.12 -21.17 -10.03
C GLU A 74 -24.61 -20.97 -10.25
N PRO A 75 -23.86 -20.27 -9.36
CA PRO A 75 -22.46 -19.98 -9.61
C PRO A 75 -21.74 -21.31 -9.84
N GLU A 76 -21.35 -21.57 -11.08
CA GLU A 76 -20.40 -22.64 -11.33
C GLU A 76 -19.19 -22.35 -10.45
N PRO A 77 -18.71 -23.33 -9.67
CA PRO A 77 -17.54 -23.11 -8.84
C PRO A 77 -16.44 -22.63 -9.79
N ILE A 78 -16.03 -21.38 -9.60
CA ILE A 78 -14.86 -20.83 -10.28
C ILE A 78 -13.70 -21.61 -9.67
N VAL A 79 -13.35 -22.73 -10.29
CA VAL A 79 -12.10 -23.43 -9.99
C VAL A 79 -11.05 -22.45 -10.45
N ALA A 80 -10.51 -21.67 -9.50
CA ALA A 80 -9.36 -20.83 -9.76
C ALA A 80 -8.31 -21.72 -10.44
N GLU A 81 -7.78 -21.28 -11.57
CA GLU A 81 -6.73 -22.04 -12.25
C GLU A 81 -5.63 -22.37 -11.23
N PRO A 82 -5.14 -23.62 -11.21
CA PRO A 82 -4.16 -24.05 -10.22
C PRO A 82 -2.95 -23.12 -10.29
N MET A 83 -2.60 -22.52 -9.15
CA MET A 83 -1.46 -21.64 -9.07
C MET A 83 -0.18 -22.44 -9.33
N THR A 84 0.77 -21.85 -10.06
CA THR A 84 2.11 -22.42 -10.15
C THR A 84 2.80 -22.38 -8.78
N ALA A 85 3.72 -23.31 -8.53
CA ALA A 85 4.48 -23.36 -7.27
C ALA A 85 5.17 -22.03 -6.92
N LYS A 86 5.67 -21.31 -7.94
CA LYS A 86 6.28 -19.97 -7.78
C LYS A 86 5.24 -18.92 -7.38
N GLN A 87 4.03 -18.97 -7.92
CA GLN A 87 2.94 -18.07 -7.52
C GLN A 87 2.51 -18.32 -6.07
N VAL A 88 2.40 -19.58 -5.66
CA VAL A 88 2.10 -19.92 -4.26
C VAL A 88 3.20 -19.38 -3.33
N TYR A 89 4.47 -19.63 -3.66
CA TYR A 89 5.60 -19.11 -2.90
C TYR A 89 5.55 -17.59 -2.78
N ASN A 90 5.39 -16.88 -3.91
CA ASN A 90 5.36 -15.42 -3.94
C ASN A 90 4.21 -14.83 -3.12
N THR A 91 3.04 -15.47 -3.13
CA THR A 91 1.83 -14.94 -2.48
C THR A 91 1.82 -15.21 -0.97
N ALA A 92 2.32 -16.37 -0.51
CA ALA A 92 2.15 -16.80 0.88
C ALA A 92 3.47 -17.04 1.64
N CYS A 93 4.55 -17.44 0.98
CA CYS A 93 5.76 -17.95 1.65
C CYS A 93 6.92 -16.92 1.65
N MET A 94 7.00 -16.13 0.58
CA MET A 94 8.11 -15.23 0.28
C MET A 94 8.40 -14.22 1.38
N ALA A 95 7.35 -13.70 2.02
CA ALA A 95 7.44 -12.67 3.06
C ALA A 95 8.41 -13.04 4.19
N CYS A 96 8.50 -14.33 4.53
CA CYS A 96 9.41 -14.82 5.57
C CYS A 96 10.62 -15.53 4.98
N HIS A 97 10.41 -16.40 3.99
CA HIS A 97 11.45 -17.31 3.52
C HIS A 97 12.44 -16.71 2.50
N THR A 98 12.20 -15.50 1.99
CA THR A 98 13.20 -14.83 1.14
C THR A 98 14.33 -14.20 1.96
N THR A 99 14.00 -13.61 3.10
CA THR A 99 14.96 -12.87 3.95
C THR A 99 15.36 -13.64 5.19
N GLY A 100 14.60 -14.67 5.57
CA GLY A 100 14.72 -15.35 6.85
C GLY A 100 14.03 -14.61 8.00
N ALA A 101 12.98 -13.84 7.69
CA ALA A 101 12.26 -13.07 8.70
C ALA A 101 11.72 -13.99 9.82
N ALA A 102 11.78 -13.50 11.07
CA ALA A 102 11.41 -14.27 12.26
C ALA A 102 12.15 -15.62 12.43
N GLY A 103 13.32 -15.78 11.82
CA GLY A 103 14.09 -17.04 11.86
C GLY A 103 13.54 -18.12 10.92
N ALA A 104 12.74 -17.74 9.92
CA ALA A 104 12.33 -18.66 8.86
C ALA A 104 13.55 -19.14 8.06
N PRO A 105 13.59 -20.41 7.62
CA PRO A 105 14.70 -20.90 6.81
C PRO A 105 14.72 -20.20 5.46
N LYS A 106 15.86 -19.62 5.10
CA LYS A 106 15.98 -18.82 3.89
C LYS A 106 16.06 -19.72 2.67
N ILE A 107 15.24 -19.47 1.65
CA ILE A 107 15.36 -20.17 0.37
C ILE A 107 16.75 -19.94 -0.24
N GLY A 108 17.39 -21.00 -0.74
CA GLY A 108 18.76 -20.95 -1.24
C GLY A 108 19.85 -21.13 -0.19
N ASP A 109 19.51 -21.20 1.11
CA ASP A 109 20.48 -21.55 2.14
C ASP A 109 20.62 -23.07 2.26
N ILE A 110 21.58 -23.64 1.53
CA ILE A 110 21.79 -25.08 1.45
C ILE A 110 22.03 -25.70 2.84
N ALA A 111 22.79 -25.02 3.70
CA ALA A 111 23.13 -25.55 5.02
C ALA A 111 21.89 -25.62 5.94
N GLU A 112 21.01 -24.62 5.89
CA GLU A 112 19.76 -24.66 6.65
C GLU A 112 18.76 -25.69 6.09
N TRP A 113 18.75 -25.90 4.78
CA TRP A 113 17.80 -26.78 4.12
C TRP A 113 18.21 -28.24 4.11
N GLU A 114 19.49 -28.59 4.17
CA GLU A 114 19.97 -29.98 4.21
C GLU A 114 19.34 -30.76 5.37
N PHE A 115 19.38 -30.22 6.60
CA PHE A 115 18.76 -30.84 7.78
C PHE A 115 17.23 -30.93 7.71
N ARG A 116 16.60 -30.09 6.88
CA ARG A 116 15.14 -30.04 6.71
C ARG A 116 14.69 -31.06 5.67
N ILE A 117 15.41 -31.11 4.55
CA ILE A 117 15.21 -32.11 3.51
C ILE A 117 15.42 -33.52 4.09
N ALA A 118 16.42 -33.70 4.96
CA ALA A 118 16.68 -34.96 5.66
C ALA A 118 15.54 -35.43 6.58
N GLN A 119 14.66 -34.54 7.04
CA GLN A 119 13.46 -34.92 7.82
C GLN A 119 12.37 -35.55 6.94
N GLY A 120 12.46 -35.41 5.62
CA GLY A 120 11.50 -35.95 4.66
C GLY A 120 10.32 -35.02 4.39
N ASN A 121 9.69 -35.24 3.24
CA ASN A 121 8.62 -34.38 2.73
C ASN A 121 7.38 -34.35 3.65
N ASP A 122 7.03 -35.48 4.27
CA ASP A 122 5.84 -35.58 5.12
C ASP A 122 5.94 -34.65 6.34
N VAL A 123 7.13 -34.55 6.94
CA VAL A 123 7.39 -33.65 8.08
C VAL A 123 7.35 -32.18 7.63
N LEU A 124 7.90 -31.86 6.47
CA LEU A 124 7.82 -30.51 5.90
C LEU A 124 6.37 -30.11 5.62
N PHE A 125 5.60 -31.02 5.05
CA PHE A 125 4.19 -30.83 4.75
C PHE A 125 3.34 -30.67 6.01
N GLU A 126 3.56 -31.48 7.04
CA GLU A 126 2.89 -31.35 8.32
C GLU A 126 3.16 -29.98 8.97
N HIS A 127 4.43 -29.56 9.03
CA HIS A 127 4.78 -28.24 9.56
C HIS A 127 4.18 -27.10 8.74
N ALA A 128 4.17 -27.21 7.41
CA ALA A 128 3.59 -26.20 6.51
C ALA A 128 2.08 -26.08 6.67
N THR A 129 1.37 -27.21 6.81
CA THR A 129 -0.09 -27.23 6.90
C THR A 129 -0.60 -26.88 8.29
N LYS A 130 0.05 -27.37 9.36
CA LYS A 130 -0.36 -27.15 10.75
C LYS A 130 0.29 -25.92 11.40
N GLY A 131 1.33 -25.37 10.78
CA GLY A 131 2.15 -24.31 11.34
C GLY A 131 3.22 -24.86 12.30
N PHE A 132 4.35 -24.15 12.41
CA PHE A 132 5.49 -24.58 13.21
C PHE A 132 6.41 -23.40 13.59
N LYS A 133 6.79 -23.29 14.88
CA LYS A 133 7.76 -22.30 15.39
C LYS A 133 7.55 -20.86 14.88
N GLY A 134 6.30 -20.39 14.85
CA GLY A 134 5.95 -19.04 14.40
C GLY A 134 5.54 -18.95 12.93
N MET A 135 5.76 -20.00 12.13
CA MET A 135 5.13 -20.12 10.82
C MET A 135 3.64 -20.45 10.98
N PRO A 136 2.72 -19.62 10.46
CA PRO A 136 1.29 -19.88 10.55
C PRO A 136 0.87 -21.10 9.70
N PRO A 137 -0.26 -21.76 10.03
CA PRO A 137 -0.83 -22.81 9.20
C PRO A 137 -1.00 -22.34 7.74
N ARG A 138 -0.55 -23.15 6.78
CA ARG A 138 -0.62 -22.91 5.34
C ARG A 138 0.00 -21.56 4.92
N GLY A 139 1.08 -21.14 5.59
CA GLY A 139 1.71 -19.84 5.32
C GLY A 139 0.78 -18.64 5.62
N GLY A 140 -0.28 -18.84 6.40
CA GLY A 140 -1.25 -17.80 6.76
C GLY A 140 -2.36 -17.59 5.72
N SER A 141 -2.43 -18.43 4.69
CA SER A 141 -3.48 -18.36 3.67
C SER A 141 -4.42 -19.56 3.76
N SER A 142 -5.68 -19.31 4.12
CA SER A 142 -6.73 -20.33 4.14
C SER A 142 -7.18 -20.76 2.74
N GLN A 143 -6.72 -20.09 1.69
CA GLN A 143 -7.09 -20.34 0.30
C GLN A 143 -6.23 -21.42 -0.37
N LEU A 144 -5.06 -21.74 0.18
CA LEU A 144 -4.15 -22.71 -0.43
C LEU A 144 -4.69 -24.12 -0.25
N THR A 145 -4.70 -24.93 -1.31
CA THR A 145 -5.00 -26.38 -1.21
C THR A 145 -3.75 -27.17 -0.80
N ASP A 146 -3.92 -28.44 -0.46
CA ASP A 146 -2.80 -29.28 -0.02
C ASP A 146 -1.77 -29.43 -1.15
N GLU A 147 -2.26 -29.48 -2.39
CA GLU A 147 -1.46 -29.47 -3.60
C GLU A 147 -0.64 -28.18 -3.73
N ASP A 148 -1.24 -27.01 -3.45
CA ASP A 148 -0.52 -25.72 -3.47
C ASP A 148 0.62 -25.71 -2.45
N VAL A 149 0.36 -26.18 -1.23
CA VAL A 149 1.37 -26.24 -0.16
C VAL A 149 2.49 -27.20 -0.54
N GLN A 150 2.15 -28.37 -1.09
CA GLN A 150 3.12 -29.37 -1.55
C GLN A 150 3.97 -28.84 -2.71
N ALA A 151 3.37 -28.10 -3.64
CA ALA A 151 4.06 -27.45 -4.73
C ALA A 151 5.04 -26.37 -4.23
N ALA A 152 4.62 -25.55 -3.26
CA ALA A 152 5.47 -24.54 -2.63
C ALA A 152 6.67 -25.15 -1.90
N ILE A 153 6.47 -26.23 -1.13
CA ILE A 153 7.57 -26.98 -0.49
C ILE A 153 8.56 -27.46 -1.55
N SER A 154 8.06 -28.09 -2.62
CA SER A 154 8.90 -28.59 -3.71
C SER A 154 9.70 -27.46 -4.37
N PHE A 155 9.07 -26.31 -4.60
CA PHE A 155 9.76 -25.13 -5.12
C PHE A 155 10.88 -24.67 -4.19
N MET A 156 10.63 -24.58 -2.89
CA MET A 156 11.64 -24.13 -1.92
C MET A 156 12.80 -25.11 -1.79
N VAL A 157 12.51 -26.41 -1.71
CA VAL A 157 13.52 -27.48 -1.68
C VAL A 157 14.38 -27.44 -2.94
N ASN A 158 13.75 -27.38 -4.13
CA ASN A 158 14.47 -27.35 -5.40
C ASN A 158 15.39 -26.13 -5.58
N ASN A 159 15.10 -25.03 -4.89
CA ASN A 159 15.93 -23.82 -4.89
C ASN A 159 16.93 -23.78 -3.73
N SER A 160 17.01 -24.81 -2.88
CA SER A 160 17.82 -24.82 -1.65
C SER A 160 18.63 -26.11 -1.46
N GLN A 161 18.97 -26.79 -2.55
CA GLN A 161 19.74 -28.03 -2.57
C GLN A 161 20.93 -27.91 -3.51
#